data_AF-A0AA44XZE1-F1
#
_entry.id   AF-A0AA44XZE1-F1
#
_cell.length_a   1.000
_cell.length_b   1.000
_cell.length_c   1.000
_cell.angle_alpha   90.00
_cell.angle_beta   90.00
_cell.angle_gamma   90.00
#
_symmetry.space_group_name_H-M   'P 1'
#
loop_
_entity.id
_entity.type
_entity.pdbx_description
1 polymer ?
#
loop_
_entity_poly.entity_id
_entity_poly.type
_entity_poly.pdbx_seq_one_letter_code
_entity_poly.pdbx_strand_id
1 'polypeptide(L)'
;MTTEVQLNGGRYVIGKLNAMQQFHVSRRIAPIIPPMIPVLMKFYAELEQADVAREQERANTALAALAEGKGPSEAADAPAADKSRELLSMVDAIAPVLQPFADALAGLKDEDAEYVFGTCLSVVERWQDSRWAKVWNIAHKTSMFDDIGIDVMLPLVVRVVVANLGPFINGLLTSQASSPAAT
;
A
#
# COMPACT_ATOMS: atom_id res chain seq x y z
N MET A 1 16.03 -1.87 -10.11
CA MET A 1 16.10 -2.37 -8.73
C MET A 1 14.96 -3.34 -8.51
N THR A 2 15.32 -4.51 -8.01
CA THR A 2 14.44 -5.59 -7.64
C THR A 2 14.09 -5.39 -6.17
N THR A 3 12.80 -5.26 -5.83
CA THR A 3 12.37 -4.88 -4.48
C THR A 3 12.08 -6.12 -3.66
N GLU A 4 12.81 -6.34 -2.56
CA GLU A 4 12.53 -7.42 -1.60
C GLU A 4 11.50 -7.00 -0.56
N VAL A 5 10.61 -7.93 -0.18
CA VAL A 5 9.50 -7.70 0.74
C VAL A 5 9.28 -8.91 1.63
N GLN A 6 8.95 -8.69 2.90
CA GLN A 6 8.50 -9.74 3.81
C GLN A 6 7.01 -9.58 4.09
N LEU A 7 6.23 -10.64 3.90
CA LEU A 7 4.79 -10.70 4.14
C LEU A 7 4.44 -12.08 4.72
N ASN A 8 3.67 -12.13 5.81
CA ASN A 8 3.24 -13.38 6.46
C ASN A 8 4.38 -14.40 6.69
N GLY A 9 5.58 -13.92 7.06
CA GLY A 9 6.76 -14.77 7.26
C GLY A 9 7.43 -15.28 5.96
N GLY A 10 6.82 -15.05 4.80
CA GLY A 10 7.39 -15.31 3.49
C GLY A 10 8.29 -14.17 3.01
N ARG A 11 9.38 -14.53 2.31
CA ARG A 11 10.25 -13.56 1.62
C ARG A 11 9.92 -13.55 0.14
N TYR A 12 9.65 -12.38 -0.39
CA TYR A 12 9.24 -12.16 -1.76
C TYR A 12 10.15 -11.16 -2.45
N VAL A 13 10.20 -11.27 -3.77
CA VAL A 13 10.95 -10.38 -4.62
C VAL A 13 10.08 -9.92 -5.78
N ILE A 14 10.08 -8.61 -6.02
CA ILE A 14 9.27 -7.96 -7.05
C ILE A 14 10.13 -7.72 -8.29
N GLY A 15 9.75 -8.37 -9.38
CA GLY A 15 10.34 -8.20 -10.70
C GLY A 15 9.82 -6.97 -11.45
N LYS A 16 10.28 -6.84 -12.70
CA LYS A 16 9.92 -5.75 -13.59
C LYS A 16 8.90 -6.17 -14.64
N LEU A 17 7.85 -5.38 -14.78
CA LEU A 17 6.93 -5.45 -15.91
C LEU A 17 7.60 -4.87 -17.15
N ASN A 18 7.39 -5.49 -18.31
CA ASN A 18 7.81 -4.90 -19.58
C ASN A 18 6.93 -3.68 -19.94
N ALA A 19 7.36 -2.88 -20.91
CA ALA A 19 6.67 -1.63 -21.27
C ALA A 19 5.19 -1.83 -21.67
N MET A 20 4.88 -2.89 -22.42
CA MET A 20 3.51 -3.19 -22.83
C MET A 20 2.64 -3.64 -21.65
N GLN A 21 3.19 -4.45 -20.74
CA GLN A 21 2.52 -4.82 -19.49
C GLN A 21 2.26 -3.59 -18.63
N GLN A 22 3.24 -2.70 -18.49
CA GLN A 22 3.07 -1.45 -17.74
C GLN A 22 1.94 -0.60 -18.33
N PHE A 23 1.92 -0.43 -19.66
CA PHE A 23 0.86 0.30 -20.36
C PHE A 23 -0.54 -0.34 -20.20
N HIS A 24 -0.63 -1.66 -20.30
CA HIS A 24 -1.90 -2.37 -20.16
C HIS A 24 -2.43 -2.36 -18.72
N VAL A 25 -1.54 -2.52 -17.73
CA VAL A 25 -1.92 -2.42 -16.32
C VAL A 25 -2.32 -0.97 -16.01
N SER A 26 -1.55 0.02 -16.45
CA SER A 26 -1.85 1.43 -16.19
C SER A 26 -3.20 1.85 -16.77
N ARG A 27 -3.52 1.48 -18.01
CA ARG A 27 -4.82 1.77 -18.64
C ARG A 27 -6.00 1.15 -17.88
N ARG A 28 -5.83 -0.03 -17.27
CA ARG A 28 -6.89 -0.74 -16.55
C ARG A 28 -7.15 -0.20 -15.16
N ILE A 29 -6.09 0.26 -14.47
CA ILE A 29 -6.23 0.88 -13.15
C ILE A 29 -6.58 2.37 -13.24
N ALA A 30 -6.35 3.02 -14.40
CA ALA A 30 -6.59 4.45 -14.60
C ALA A 30 -7.99 4.93 -14.17
N PRO A 31 -9.10 4.22 -14.43
CA PRO A 31 -10.43 4.64 -13.98
C PRO A 31 -10.56 4.74 -12.45
N ILE A 32 -9.74 3.99 -11.70
CA ILE A 32 -9.74 3.99 -10.23
C ILE A 32 -8.90 5.15 -9.67
N ILE A 33 -8.01 5.75 -10.46
CA ILE A 33 -7.10 6.80 -9.97
C ILE A 33 -7.84 8.09 -9.57
N PRO A 34 -8.73 8.69 -10.39
CA PRO A 34 -9.43 9.92 -10.00
C PRO A 34 -10.22 9.82 -8.68
N PRO A 35 -11.07 8.79 -8.44
CA PRO A 35 -11.78 8.67 -7.17
C PRO A 35 -10.83 8.38 -5.98
N MET A 36 -9.60 7.92 -6.23
CA MET A 36 -8.59 7.69 -5.20
C MET A 36 -7.80 8.93 -4.76
N ILE A 37 -7.77 9.99 -5.55
CA ILE A 37 -7.03 11.23 -5.21
C ILE A 37 -7.43 11.78 -3.83
N PRO A 38 -8.73 11.99 -3.51
CA PRO A 38 -9.11 12.53 -2.20
C PRO A 38 -8.74 11.58 -1.06
N VAL A 39 -8.83 10.27 -1.26
CA VAL A 39 -8.42 9.26 -0.26
C VAL A 39 -6.94 9.41 0.02
N LEU A 40 -6.14 9.46 -1.04
CA LEU A 40 -4.68 9.53 -0.94
C LEU A 40 -4.24 10.83 -0.26
N MET A 41 -4.85 11.97 -0.63
CA MET A 41 -4.57 13.27 -0.01
C MET A 41 -4.94 13.30 1.47
N LYS A 42 -6.12 12.77 1.84
CA LYS A 42 -6.53 12.71 3.24
C LYS A 42 -5.63 11.79 4.05
N PHE A 43 -5.27 10.63 3.50
CA PHE A 43 -4.36 9.70 4.13
C PHE A 43 -2.97 10.33 4.40
N TYR A 44 -2.41 11.07 3.43
CA TYR A 44 -1.16 11.80 3.66
C TYR A 44 -1.28 12.86 4.75
N ALA A 45 -2.38 13.63 4.77
CA ALA A 45 -2.63 14.65 5.79
C ALA A 45 -2.78 14.03 7.20
N GLU A 46 -3.48 12.90 7.31
CA GLU A 46 -3.64 12.18 8.59
C GLU A 46 -2.34 11.55 9.08
N LEU A 47 -1.51 11.01 8.18
CA LEU A 47 -0.17 10.53 8.53
C LEU A 47 0.70 11.67 9.10
N GLU A 48 0.70 12.83 8.45
CA GLU A 48 1.43 14.01 8.92
C GLU A 48 0.92 14.47 10.29
N GLN A 49 -0.40 14.51 10.49
CA GLN A 49 -1.00 14.84 11.79
C GLN A 49 -0.64 13.81 12.89
N ALA A 50 -0.63 12.52 12.57
CA ALA A 50 -0.25 11.47 13.52
C ALA A 50 1.22 11.59 13.93
N ASP A 51 2.11 11.89 12.99
CA ASP A 51 3.53 12.09 13.30
C ASP A 51 3.75 13.34 14.17
N VAL A 52 3.04 14.44 13.89
CA VAL A 52 3.04 15.64 14.74
C VAL A 52 2.49 15.35 16.14
N ALA A 53 1.39 14.59 16.24
CA ALA A 53 0.80 14.23 17.53
C ALA A 53 1.76 13.38 18.38
N ARG A 54 2.45 12.41 17.77
CA ARG A 54 3.48 11.59 18.43
C ARG A 54 4.68 12.42 18.88
N GLU A 55 5.11 13.38 18.07
CA GLU A 55 6.21 14.29 18.44
C GLU A 55 5.82 15.17 19.64
N GLN A 56 4.60 15.71 19.62
CA GLN A 56 4.06 16.49 20.73
C GLN A 56 3.90 15.66 22.01
N GLU A 57 3.42 14.42 21.91
CA GLU A 57 3.29 13.52 23.06
C GLU A 57 4.66 13.22 23.68
N ARG A 58 5.66 12.90 22.85
CA ARG A 58 7.05 12.72 23.32
C ARG A 58 7.59 13.96 24.02
N ALA A 59 7.33 15.15 23.48
CA ALA A 59 7.75 16.41 24.09
C ALA A 59 7.06 16.64 25.44
N ASN A 60 5.76 16.35 25.55
CA ASN A 60 5.00 16.46 26.78
C ASN A 60 5.46 15.45 27.85
N THR A 61 5.71 14.19 27.46
CA THR A 61 6.25 13.16 28.36
C THR A 61 7.65 13.51 28.85
N ALA A 62 8.52 14.03 27.97
CA ALA A 62 9.85 14.49 28.35
C ALA A 62 9.78 15.67 29.34
N LEU A 63 8.87 16.62 29.11
CA LEU A 63 8.63 17.73 30.03
C LEU A 63 8.11 17.25 31.39
N ALA A 64 7.19 16.28 31.41
CA ALA A 64 6.67 15.68 32.64
C ALA A 64 7.77 14.92 33.41
N ALA A 65 8.61 14.15 32.73
CA ALA A 65 9.73 13.43 33.35
C ALA A 65 10.76 14.39 33.99
N LEU A 66 11.03 15.53 33.33
CA LEU A 66 11.87 16.60 33.89
C LEU A 66 11.25 17.23 35.14
N ALA A 67 9.93 17.41 35.16
CA ALA A 67 9.20 17.94 36.32
C ALA A 67 9.14 16.96 37.50
N GLU A 68 9.09 15.64 37.22
CA GLU A 68 9.08 14.58 38.23
C GLU A 68 10.49 14.15 38.71
N GLY A 69 11.56 14.63 38.08
CA GLY A 69 12.93 14.24 38.41
C GLY A 69 13.29 12.79 38.05
N LYS A 70 12.52 12.14 37.17
CA LYS A 70 12.74 10.76 36.72
C LYS A 70 13.74 10.70 35.56
N GLY A 71 14.65 9.72 35.62
CA GLY A 71 15.65 9.47 34.58
C GLY A 71 15.03 8.86 33.30
N PRO A 72 15.70 8.96 32.14
CA PRO A 72 15.14 8.66 30.81
C PRO A 72 14.65 7.21 30.55
N SER A 73 14.79 6.28 31.51
CA SER A 73 14.71 4.84 31.27
C SER A 73 13.36 4.17 31.63
N GLU A 74 12.38 4.88 32.18
CA GLU A 74 11.13 4.27 32.67
C GLU A 74 9.93 4.33 31.70
N ALA A 75 10.08 4.88 30.49
CA ALA A 75 8.96 5.19 29.59
C ALA A 75 8.66 4.15 28.48
N ALA A 76 9.34 3.01 28.44
CA ALA A 76 9.55 2.29 27.17
C ALA A 76 8.68 1.05 26.87
N ASP A 77 7.70 0.66 27.68
CA ASP A 77 6.92 -0.56 27.39
C ASP A 77 5.40 -0.37 27.36
N ALA A 78 4.85 -0.32 26.14
CA ALA A 78 3.45 -0.61 25.85
C ALA A 78 3.35 -1.39 24.53
N PRO A 79 2.96 -2.68 24.50
CA PRO A 79 2.95 -3.45 23.26
C PRO A 79 1.54 -3.87 22.78
N ALA A 80 1.38 -3.81 21.46
CA ALA A 80 0.40 -4.49 20.61
C ALA A 80 -1.10 -4.08 20.65
N ALA A 81 -1.73 -3.87 21.81
CA ALA A 81 -3.15 -3.47 21.84
C ALA A 81 -3.40 -2.05 21.27
N ASP A 82 -2.35 -1.23 21.31
CA ASP A 82 -2.35 0.14 20.81
C ASP A 82 -2.37 0.18 19.27
N LYS A 83 -1.62 -0.73 18.61
CA LYS A 83 -1.45 -0.74 17.15
C LYS A 83 -2.73 -1.13 16.40
N SER A 84 -3.55 -2.00 16.97
CA SER A 84 -4.85 -2.39 16.40
C SER A 84 -5.91 -1.30 16.61
N ARG A 85 -5.92 -0.63 17.77
CA ARG A 85 -6.75 0.57 18.01
C ARG A 85 -6.37 1.71 17.08
N GLU A 86 -5.07 1.93 16.90
CA GLU A 86 -4.52 2.92 15.97
C GLU A 86 -4.95 2.61 14.53
N LEU A 87 -4.78 1.36 14.08
CA LEU A 87 -5.21 0.93 12.74
C LEU A 87 -6.72 1.12 12.53
N LEU A 88 -7.55 0.76 13.53
CA LEU A 88 -8.99 0.97 13.48
C LEU A 88 -9.36 2.46 13.42
N SER A 89 -8.68 3.30 14.20
CA SER A 89 -8.92 4.76 14.19
C SER A 89 -8.55 5.39 12.85
N MET A 90 -7.49 4.91 12.20
CA MET A 90 -7.11 5.33 10.86
C MET A 90 -8.15 4.89 9.83
N VAL A 91 -8.67 3.65 9.95
CA VAL A 91 -9.74 3.15 9.07
C VAL A 91 -11.02 3.98 9.20
N ASP A 92 -11.45 4.31 10.42
CA ASP A 92 -12.62 5.16 10.66
C ASP A 92 -12.45 6.57 10.09
N ALA A 93 -11.24 7.12 10.22
CA ALA A 93 -10.91 8.45 9.70
C ALA A 93 -10.97 8.49 8.16
N ILE A 94 -10.54 7.44 7.47
CA ILE A 94 -10.57 7.37 6.00
C ILE A 94 -11.88 6.78 5.43
N ALA A 95 -12.72 6.14 6.25
CA ALA A 95 -13.97 5.48 5.82
C ALA A 95 -14.88 6.36 4.94
N PRO A 96 -15.13 7.65 5.24
CA PRO A 96 -15.97 8.51 4.40
C PRO A 96 -15.40 8.74 3.00
N VAL A 97 -14.09 8.57 2.83
CA VAL A 97 -13.40 8.77 1.54
C VAL A 97 -13.20 7.44 0.81
N LEU A 98 -13.28 6.31 1.51
CA LEU A 98 -13.21 4.98 0.92
C LEU A 98 -14.41 4.63 0.03
N GLN A 99 -15.55 5.31 0.15
CA GLN A 99 -16.74 4.99 -0.64
C GLN A 99 -16.51 5.14 -2.17
N PRO A 100 -16.01 6.28 -2.70
CA PRO A 100 -15.62 6.40 -4.11
C PRO A 100 -14.61 5.34 -4.57
N PHE A 101 -13.74 4.88 -3.68
CA PHE A 101 -12.81 3.80 -3.97
C PHE A 101 -13.52 2.44 -4.05
N ALA A 102 -14.43 2.15 -3.12
CA ALA A 102 -15.25 0.95 -3.13
C ALA A 102 -16.12 0.89 -4.39
N ASP A 103 -16.72 2.01 -4.78
CA ASP A 103 -17.51 2.13 -6.01
C ASP A 103 -16.63 1.94 -7.26
N ALA A 104 -15.42 2.49 -7.27
CA ALA A 104 -14.46 2.30 -8.36
C ALA A 104 -13.96 0.86 -8.47
N LEU A 105 -13.74 0.18 -7.34
CA LEU A 105 -13.42 -1.25 -7.30
C LEU A 105 -14.60 -2.09 -7.78
N ALA A 106 -15.83 -1.76 -7.35
CA ALA A 106 -17.04 -2.46 -7.77
C ALA A 106 -17.33 -2.26 -9.27
N GLY A 107 -16.93 -1.11 -9.84
CA GLY A 107 -17.03 -0.82 -11.27
C GLY A 107 -15.91 -1.44 -12.11
N LEU A 108 -14.88 -2.05 -11.49
CA LEU A 108 -13.81 -2.73 -12.22
C LEU A 108 -14.35 -4.04 -12.80
N LYS A 109 -14.19 -4.22 -14.10
CA LYS A 109 -14.59 -5.47 -14.75
C LYS A 109 -13.71 -6.63 -14.27
N ASP A 110 -14.31 -7.81 -14.14
CA ASP A 110 -13.59 -9.05 -13.80
C ASP A 110 -12.38 -9.29 -14.73
N GLU A 111 -12.55 -9.05 -16.03
CA GLU A 111 -11.47 -9.20 -17.03
C GLU A 111 -10.25 -8.30 -16.74
N ASP A 112 -10.49 -7.10 -16.23
CA ASP A 112 -9.44 -6.13 -15.93
C ASP A 112 -8.79 -6.46 -14.58
N ALA A 113 -9.59 -6.86 -13.59
CA ALA A 113 -9.09 -7.33 -12.30
C ALA A 113 -8.19 -8.57 -12.47
N GLU A 114 -8.67 -9.60 -13.17
CA GLU A 114 -7.90 -10.82 -13.46
C GLU A 114 -6.60 -10.51 -14.21
N TYR A 115 -6.65 -9.62 -15.20
CA TYR A 115 -5.47 -9.24 -15.97
C TYR A 115 -4.42 -8.55 -15.08
N VAL A 116 -4.86 -7.61 -14.24
CA VAL A 116 -3.97 -6.88 -13.32
C VAL A 116 -3.34 -7.83 -12.31
N PHE A 117 -4.14 -8.70 -11.68
CA PHE A 117 -3.64 -9.70 -10.73
C PHE A 117 -2.64 -10.65 -11.39
N GLY A 118 -3.01 -11.28 -12.51
CA GLY A 118 -2.16 -12.26 -13.17
C GLY A 118 -0.86 -11.65 -13.69
N THR A 119 -0.92 -10.45 -14.28
CA THR A 119 0.26 -9.75 -14.79
C THR A 119 1.19 -9.34 -13.65
N CYS A 120 0.65 -8.78 -12.57
CA CYS A 120 1.46 -8.35 -11.44
C CYS A 120 2.09 -9.53 -10.69
N LEU A 121 1.33 -10.58 -10.42
CA LEU A 121 1.84 -11.74 -9.68
C LEU A 121 2.81 -12.58 -10.52
N SER A 122 2.76 -12.52 -11.87
CA SER A 122 3.71 -13.22 -12.75
C SER A 122 5.17 -12.75 -12.60
N VAL A 123 5.37 -11.53 -12.11
CA VAL A 123 6.71 -10.99 -11.85
C VAL A 123 7.14 -11.10 -10.39
N VAL A 124 6.34 -11.76 -9.54
CA VAL A 124 6.67 -11.99 -8.13
C VAL A 124 7.25 -13.39 -7.96
N GLU A 125 8.33 -13.48 -7.19
CA GLU A 125 8.92 -14.74 -6.76
C GLU A 125 8.97 -14.82 -5.23
N ARG A 126 8.82 -16.03 -4.71
CA ARG A 126 8.93 -16.37 -3.28
C ARG A 126 10.19 -17.18 -3.06
N TRP A 127 10.90 -16.89 -1.96
CA TRP A 127 12.02 -17.71 -1.52
C TRP A 127 11.50 -18.99 -0.86
N GLN A 128 11.91 -20.14 -1.38
CA GLN A 128 11.56 -21.47 -0.86
C GLN A 128 12.64 -22.48 -1.24
N ASP A 129 12.98 -23.42 -0.34
CA ASP A 129 13.93 -24.52 -0.61
C ASP A 129 15.25 -24.04 -1.25
N SER A 130 15.78 -22.92 -0.76
CA SER A 130 17.01 -22.29 -1.27
C SER A 130 16.94 -21.82 -2.73
N ARG A 131 15.75 -21.58 -3.28
CA ARG A 131 15.52 -21.03 -4.61
C ARG A 131 14.41 -19.98 -4.63
N TRP A 132 14.39 -19.17 -5.68
CA TRP A 132 13.27 -18.29 -6.00
C TRP A 132 12.30 -19.03 -6.91
N ALA A 133 11.02 -19.08 -6.52
CA ALA A 133 9.97 -19.73 -7.28
C ALA A 133 8.85 -18.73 -7.60
N LYS A 134 8.31 -18.79 -8.82
CA LYS A 134 7.22 -17.91 -9.26
C LYS A 134 5.98 -18.12 -8.40
N VAL A 135 5.42 -17.02 -7.91
CA VAL A 135 4.18 -17.04 -7.12
C VAL A 135 2.98 -17.41 -7.99
N TRP A 136 2.99 -17.03 -9.25
CA TRP A 136 1.84 -17.17 -10.14
C TRP A 136 2.08 -18.11 -11.31
N ASN A 137 1.08 -18.94 -11.58
CA ASN A 137 1.00 -19.71 -12.81
C ASN A 137 0.12 -18.99 -13.83
N ILE A 138 0.72 -18.56 -14.94
CA ILE A 138 0.02 -17.83 -15.99
C ILE A 138 -1.01 -18.73 -16.72
N ALA A 139 -0.68 -20.01 -16.93
CA ALA A 139 -1.55 -20.93 -17.68
C ALA A 139 -2.81 -21.31 -16.89
N HIS A 140 -2.66 -21.57 -15.59
CA HIS A 140 -3.77 -21.96 -14.72
C HIS A 140 -4.44 -20.78 -14.00
N LYS A 141 -3.92 -19.55 -14.16
CA LYS A 141 -4.40 -18.33 -13.49
C LYS A 141 -4.57 -18.52 -11.97
N THR A 142 -3.58 -19.14 -11.32
CA THR A 142 -3.64 -19.42 -9.88
C THR A 142 -2.26 -19.32 -9.22
N SER A 143 -2.27 -19.21 -7.89
CA SER A 143 -1.06 -19.30 -7.07
C SER A 143 -0.38 -20.65 -7.23
N MET A 144 0.95 -20.67 -7.20
CA MET A 144 1.72 -21.92 -7.08
C MET A 144 1.86 -22.39 -5.62
N PHE A 145 1.30 -21.64 -4.69
CA PHE A 145 1.41 -21.87 -3.26
C PHE A 145 0.02 -21.83 -2.62
N ASP A 146 -0.36 -22.91 -1.95
CA ASP A 146 -1.67 -23.07 -1.31
C ASP A 146 -1.84 -22.16 -0.08
N ASP A 147 -0.73 -21.75 0.56
CA ASP A 147 -0.73 -20.85 1.71
C ASP A 147 -0.83 -19.36 1.33
N ILE A 148 -0.82 -19.03 0.03
CA ILE A 148 -0.96 -17.65 -0.44
C ILE A 148 -2.43 -17.40 -0.77
N GLY A 149 -3.11 -16.69 0.14
CA GLY A 149 -4.45 -16.16 -0.04
C GLY A 149 -4.49 -14.72 -0.54
N ILE A 150 -5.70 -14.16 -0.63
CA ILE A 150 -5.94 -12.77 -1.05
C ILE A 150 -5.24 -11.75 -0.16
N ASP A 151 -5.06 -12.09 1.13
CA ASP A 151 -4.35 -11.32 2.14
C ASP A 151 -2.87 -11.10 1.82
N VAL A 152 -2.25 -12.01 1.05
CA VAL A 152 -0.87 -11.86 0.57
C VAL A 152 -0.84 -11.37 -0.88
N MET A 153 -1.74 -11.87 -1.73
CA MET A 153 -1.79 -11.50 -3.15
C MET A 153 -2.02 -10.01 -3.36
N LEU A 154 -3.03 -9.43 -2.70
CA LEU A 154 -3.39 -8.04 -2.92
C LEU A 154 -2.26 -7.08 -2.50
N PRO A 155 -1.60 -7.23 -1.33
CA PRO A 155 -0.42 -6.43 -0.98
C PRO A 155 0.76 -6.59 -1.94
N LEU A 156 0.95 -7.76 -2.56
CA LEU A 156 1.97 -7.97 -3.58
C LEU A 156 1.62 -7.22 -4.87
N VAL A 157 0.37 -7.33 -5.34
CA VAL A 157 -0.13 -6.60 -6.52
C VAL A 157 0.08 -5.09 -6.35
N VAL A 158 -0.34 -4.52 -5.22
CA VAL A 158 -0.16 -3.09 -4.92
C VAL A 158 1.32 -2.68 -4.99
N ARG A 159 2.22 -3.48 -4.42
CA ARG A 159 3.65 -3.18 -4.45
C ARG A 159 4.25 -3.30 -5.85
N VAL A 160 3.80 -4.26 -6.66
CA VAL A 160 4.20 -4.38 -8.07
C VAL A 160 3.76 -3.13 -8.85
N VAL A 161 2.52 -2.67 -8.65
CA VAL A 161 1.98 -1.44 -9.26
C VAL A 161 2.84 -0.23 -8.86
N VAL A 162 3.11 -0.03 -7.57
CA VAL A 162 3.94 1.10 -7.11
C VAL A 162 5.37 1.03 -7.68
N ALA A 163 6.00 -0.14 -7.64
CA ALA A 163 7.38 -0.33 -8.07
C ALA A 163 7.60 -0.26 -9.59
N ASN A 164 6.54 -0.47 -10.39
CA ASN A 164 6.61 -0.48 -11.85
C ASN A 164 5.92 0.73 -12.50
N LEU A 165 4.88 1.29 -11.87
CA LEU A 165 4.07 2.38 -12.41
C LEU A 165 4.21 3.69 -11.64
N GLY A 166 4.97 3.74 -10.54
CA GLY A 166 5.16 4.94 -9.72
C GLY A 166 5.47 6.21 -10.52
N PRO A 167 6.47 6.21 -11.44
CA PRO A 167 6.76 7.38 -12.27
C PRO A 167 5.58 7.83 -13.16
N PHE A 168 4.84 6.88 -13.73
CA PHE A 168 3.67 7.16 -14.56
C PHE A 168 2.52 7.76 -13.73
N ILE A 169 2.21 7.16 -12.57
CA ILE A 169 1.15 7.64 -11.67
C ILE A 169 1.49 9.04 -11.14
N ASN A 170 2.74 9.28 -10.73
CA ASN A 170 3.19 10.61 -10.32
C ASN A 170 3.07 11.63 -11.45
N GLY A 171 3.38 11.25 -12.69
CA GLY A 171 3.17 12.08 -13.87
C GLY A 171 1.70 12.46 -14.08
N LEU A 172 0.78 11.50 -13.92
CA LEU A 172 -0.67 11.77 -14.00
C LEU A 172 -1.15 12.69 -12.89
N LEU A 173 -0.77 12.43 -11.64
CA LEU A 173 -1.18 13.24 -10.49
C LEU A 173 -0.67 14.69 -10.61
N THR A 174 0.58 14.86 -11.04
CA THR A 174 1.17 16.19 -11.23
C THR A 174 0.50 16.93 -12.40
N SER A 175 0.16 16.24 -13.49
CA SER A 175 -0.54 16.82 -14.64
C SER A 175 -1.97 17.25 -14.30
N GLN A 176 -2.70 16.45 -13.53
CA GLN A 176 -4.04 16.79 -13.05
C GLN A 176 -4.00 17.98 -12.07
N ALA A 177 -3.03 18.03 -11.16
CA ALA A 177 -2.84 19.14 -10.24
C ALA A 177 -2.44 20.45 -10.93
N SER A 178 -1.83 20.37 -12.12
CA SER A 178 -1.41 21.53 -12.92
C SER A 178 -2.51 22.03 -13.87
N SER A 179 -3.70 21.43 -13.87
CA SER A 179 -4.84 21.96 -14.64
C SER A 179 -5.37 23.22 -13.95
N PRO A 180 -5.39 24.40 -14.61
CA PRO A 180 -6.09 25.54 -14.08
C PRO A 180 -7.56 25.16 -13.96
N ALA A 181 -8.16 25.43 -12.79
CA ALA A 181 -9.59 25.25 -12.56
C ALA A 181 -10.36 25.79 -13.77
N ALA A 182 -11.05 24.91 -14.48
CA ALA A 182 -11.96 25.31 -15.55
C ALA A 182 -12.97 26.27 -14.91
N THR A 183 -12.85 27.54 -15.28
CA THR A 183 -13.75 28.63 -14.90
C THR A 183 -15.08 28.47 -15.62
#